data_AF-A0A9D7VD91-F1
#
_entry.id   AF-A0A9D7VD91-F1
#
_cell.length_a   1.000
_cell.length_b   1.000
_cell.length_c   1.000
_cell.angle_alpha   90.00
_cell.angle_beta   90.00
_cell.angle_gamma   90.00
#
_symmetry.space_group_name_H-M   'P 1'
#
loop_
_entity.id
_entity.type
_entity.pdbx_description
1 polymer ?
#
loop_
_entity_poly.entity_id
_entity_poly.type
_entity_poly.pdbx_seq_one_letter_code
_entity_poly.pdbx_strand_id
1 'polypeptide(L)' 'MENIELQLDEKILEKARALAKSRHCDLSELIAYAIEQLPVREPAKYPLLRLFADDPDSVDEMLEEVMKDRAAHPLNR' A
#
# COMPACT_ATOMS: atom_id res chain seq x y z
N MET A 1 9.76 25.52 3.71
CA MET A 1 10.56 24.63 2.84
C MET A 1 11.68 24.09 3.70
N GLU A 2 11.80 22.78 3.78
CA GLU A 2 12.90 22.10 4.48
C GLU A 2 13.88 21.56 3.45
N ASN A 3 15.18 21.69 3.72
CA ASN A 3 16.22 21.20 2.84
C ASN A 3 16.58 19.76 3.25
N ILE A 4 16.58 18.86 2.27
CA ILE A 4 16.98 17.46 2.46
C ILE A 4 18.25 17.23 1.66
N GLU A 5 19.30 16.76 2.33
CA GLU A 5 20.51 16.29 1.67
C GLU A 5 20.40 14.78 1.41
N LEU A 6 20.60 14.37 0.16
CA LEU A 6 20.51 12.97 -0.25
C LEU A 6 21.84 12.55 -0.87
N GLN A 7 22.44 11.49 -0.33
CA GLN A 7 23.55 10.81 -0.99
C GLN A 7 22.99 9.78 -1.98
N LEU A 8 23.41 9.90 -3.23
CA LEU A 8 23.04 9.00 -4.31
C LEU A 8 24.30 8.41 -4.92
N ASP A 9 24.24 7.13 -5.26
CA ASP A 9 25.26 6.53 -6.10
C ASP A 9 25.32 7.24 -7.45
N GLU A 10 26.53 7.38 -8.01
CA GLU A 10 26.78 8.09 -9.26
C GLU A 10 25.91 7.56 -10.42
N LYS A 11 25.75 6.22 -10.48
CA LYS A 11 24.88 5.55 -11.46
C LYS A 11 23.40 5.91 -11.31
N ILE A 12 22.92 6.13 -10.09
CA ILE A 12 21.54 6.54 -9.84
C ILE A 12 21.37 8.02 -10.17
N LEU A 13 22.37 8.85 -9.84
CA LEU A 13 22.37 10.28 -10.15
C LEU A 13 22.33 10.52 -11.67
N GLU A 14 23.12 9.80 -12.46
CA GLU A 14 23.08 9.91 -13.93
C GLU A 14 21.71 9.54 -14.49
N LYS A 15 21.12 8.43 -14.02
CA LYS A 15 19.77 8.03 -14.42
C LYS A 15 18.73 9.08 -14.07
N ALA A 16 18.78 9.63 -12.86
CA ALA A 16 17.85 10.66 -12.42
C ALA A 16 17.97 11.92 -13.29
N ARG A 17 19.20 12.35 -13.63
CA ARG A 17 19.43 13.48 -14.54
C ARG A 17 18.92 13.21 -15.95
N ALA A 18 19.14 12.02 -16.50
CA ALA A 18 18.63 11.65 -17.81
C ALA A 18 17.09 11.64 -17.84
N LEU A 19 16.47 11.12 -16.78
CA LEU A 19 15.01 11.08 -16.64
C LEU A 19 14.42 12.48 -16.53
N ALA A 20 15.04 13.35 -15.72
CA ALA A 20 14.66 14.75 -15.56
C ALA A 20 14.70 15.51 -16.90
N LYS A 21 15.80 15.35 -17.66
CA LYS A 21 15.92 15.91 -19.02
C LYS A 21 14.83 15.41 -19.97
N SER A 22 14.52 14.12 -19.94
CA SER A 22 13.48 13.54 -20.82
C SER A 22 12.08 14.07 -20.55
N ARG A 23 11.83 14.52 -19.31
CA ARG A 23 10.54 15.05 -18.85
C ARG A 23 10.52 16.58 -18.77
N HIS A 24 11.60 17.24 -19.20
CA HIS A 24 11.78 18.70 -19.13
C HIS A 24 11.52 19.28 -17.72
N CYS A 25 11.91 18.54 -16.68
CA CYS A 25 11.74 18.96 -15.29
C CYS A 25 13.08 18.98 -14.54
N ASP A 26 13.08 19.66 -13.39
CA ASP A 26 14.23 19.67 -12.50
C ASP A 26 14.31 18.40 -11.64
N LEU A 27 15.49 18.12 -11.09
CA LEU A 27 15.70 16.93 -10.26
C LEU A 27 14.82 16.96 -9.00
N SER A 28 14.61 18.15 -8.42
CA SER A 28 13.73 18.37 -7.27
C SER A 28 12.27 18.03 -7.60
N GLU A 29 11.78 18.48 -8.75
CA GLU A 29 10.42 18.20 -9.23
C GLU A 29 10.25 16.72 -9.54
N LEU A 30 11.27 16.09 -10.14
CA LEU A 30 11.24 14.65 -10.39
C LEU A 30 11.15 13.84 -9.09
N ILE A 31 11.91 14.24 -8.06
CA ILE A 31 11.89 13.59 -6.74
C ILE A 31 10.54 13.80 -6.05
N ALA A 32 10.00 15.03 -6.08
CA ALA A 32 8.69 15.33 -5.52
C ALA A 32 7.59 14.48 -6.18
N TYR A 33 7.57 14.46 -7.52
CA TYR A 33 6.65 13.63 -8.29
C TYR A 33 6.79 12.14 -7.95
N ALA A 34 8.02 11.64 -7.85
CA ALA A 34 8.25 10.24 -7.49
C ALA A 34 7.70 9.91 -6.09
N ILE A 35 7.89 10.81 -5.11
CA ILE A 35 7.38 10.66 -3.75
C ILE A 35 5.84 10.67 -3.72
N GLU A 36 5.19 11.55 -4.48
CA GLU A 36 3.72 11.58 -4.59
C GLU A 36 3.13 10.27 -5.15
N GLN A 37 3.87 9.58 -6.01
CA GLN A 37 3.47 8.29 -6.56
C GLN A 37 3.76 7.11 -5.62
N LEU A 38 4.55 7.30 -4.55
CA LEU A 38 4.77 6.24 -3.58
C LEU A 38 3.47 6.04 -2.79
N PRO A 39 2.89 4.82 -2.80
CA PRO A 39 1.73 4.55 -1.97
C PRO A 39 2.15 4.76 -0.52
N VAL A 40 1.51 5.73 0.15
CA VAL A 40 1.56 5.80 1.61
C VAL A 40 0.93 4.50 2.06
N ARG A 41 1.76 3.56 2.53
CA ARG A 41 1.29 2.32 3.11
C ARG A 41 0.60 2.71 4.41
N GLU A 42 -0.68 3.08 4.31
CA GLU A 42 -1.50 3.26 5.49
C GLU A 42 -1.34 1.99 6.33
N PRO A 43 -1.01 2.10 7.64
CA PRO A 43 -1.03 0.94 8.50
C PRO A 43 -2.40 0.29 8.33
N ALA A 44 -2.41 -1.02 8.03
CA ALA A 44 -3.61 -1.74 7.63
C ALA A 44 -4.78 -1.31 8.53
N LYS A 45 -5.79 -0.69 7.92
CA LYS A 45 -6.91 -0.02 8.59
C LYS A 45 -7.64 -0.96 9.58
N TYR A 46 -7.43 -2.26 9.43
CA TYR A 46 -7.90 -3.32 10.29
C TYR A 46 -6.76 -4.32 10.57
N PRO A 47 -5.92 -4.07 11.60
CA PRO A 47 -4.85 -5.00 11.99
C PRO A 47 -5.36 -6.40 12.30
N LEU A 48 -6.62 -6.50 12.76
CA LEU A 48 -7.30 -7.76 13.04
C LEU A 48 -7.57 -8.59 11.78
N LEU A 49 -7.84 -7.96 10.62
CA LEU A 49 -8.03 -8.71 9.36
C LEU A 49 -6.75 -9.42 8.91
N ARG A 50 -5.58 -8.95 9.34
CA ARG A 50 -4.31 -9.63 9.09
C ARG A 50 -4.20 -10.95 9.85
N LEU A 51 -4.83 -11.08 11.03
CA LEU A 51 -4.83 -12.33 11.80
C LEU A 51 -5.54 -13.49 11.06
N PHE A 52 -6.44 -13.14 10.15
CA PHE A 52 -7.23 -14.07 9.35
C PHE A 52 -6.76 -14.17 7.89
N ALA A 53 -5.79 -13.34 7.48
CA ALA A 53 -5.28 -13.31 6.12
C ALA A 53 -4.30 -14.46 5.81
N ASP A 54 -3.66 -15.01 6.85
CA ASP A 54 -2.68 -16.09 6.72
C ASP A 54 -3.34 -17.49 6.70
N ASP A 55 -4.66 -17.59 6.93
CA ASP A 55 -5.44 -18.83 6.92
C ASP A 55 -6.84 -18.61 6.33
N PRO A 56 -6.95 -18.55 4.99
CA PRO A 56 -8.23 -18.29 4.31
C PRO A 56 -9.25 -19.43 4.48
N ASP A 57 -8.80 -20.67 4.62
CA ASP A 57 -9.67 -21.85 4.73
C ASP A 57 -10.48 -21.81 6.05
N SER A 58 -9.84 -21.40 7.15
CA SER A 58 -10.52 -21.22 8.45
C SER A 58 -11.56 -20.08 8.43
N VAL A 59 -11.36 -19.06 7.60
CA VAL A 59 -12.33 -17.96 7.44
C VAL A 59 -13.57 -18.45 6.69
N ASP A 60 -13.37 -19.25 5.65
CA ASP A 60 -14.45 -19.83 4.86
C ASP A 60 -15.28 -20.81 5.70
N GLU A 61 -14.64 -21.66 6.51
CA GLU A 61 -15.34 -22.57 7.44
C GLU A 61 -16.18 -21.81 8.48
N MET A 62 -15.61 -20.77 9.10
CA MET A 62 -16.34 -19.93 10.05
C MET A 62 -17.54 -19.24 9.40
N LEU A 63 -17.39 -18.77 8.16
CA LEU A 63 -18.47 -18.13 7.40
C LEU A 63 -19.59 -19.13 7.08
N GLU A 64 -19.25 -20.36 6.67
CA GLU A 64 -20.23 -21.42 6.43
C GLU A 64 -21.05 -21.74 7.68
N GLU A 65 -20.40 -21.88 8.84
CA GLU A 65 -21.10 -22.17 10.11
C GLU A 65 -22.05 -21.04 10.51
N VAL A 66 -21.62 -19.78 10.38
CA VAL A 66 -22.47 -18.61 10.62
C VAL A 66 -23.67 -18.58 9.66
N MET A 67 -23.47 -18.97 8.40
CA MET A 67 -24.57 -19.04 7.43
C MET A 67 -25.57 -20.15 7.75
N LYS A 68 -25.10 -21.33 8.19
CA LYS A 68 -25.96 -22.44 8.66
C LYS A 68 -26.79 -22.02 9.86
N ASP A 69 -26.16 -21.37 10.85
CA ASP A 69 -26.87 -20.89 12.04
C ASP A 69 -27.90 -19.82 11.69
N ARG A 70 -27.55 -18.86 10.81
CA ARG A 70 -28.48 -17.82 10.35
C ARG A 70 -29.71 -18.40 9.63
N ALA A 71 -29.54 -19.48 8.88
CA ALA A 71 -30.64 -20.19 8.24
C ALA A 71 -31.55 -20.89 9.26
N ALA A 72 -30.97 -21.45 10.33
CA ALA A 72 -31.69 -22.12 11.41
C ALA A 72 -32.38 -21.13 12.38
N HIS A 73 -31.75 -19.98 12.64
CA HIS A 73 -32.17 -18.98 13.62
C HIS A 73 -32.27 -17.59 12.95
N PRO A 74 -33.31 -17.35 12.14
CA PRO A 74 -33.47 -16.06 11.47
C PRO A 74 -33.69 -14.95 12.50
N LEU A 75 -32.84 -13.93 12.44
CA LEU A 75 -32.79 -12.78 13.35
C LEU A 75 -34.05 -11.86 13.30
N ASN A 76 -34.98 -12.14 12.39
CA ASN A 76 -36.20 -11.35 12.16
C ASN A 76 -37.46 -12.13 12.58
N ARG A 77 -37.54 -12.55 13.85
CA ARG A 77 -38.82 -12.97 14.45
C ARG A 77 -39.43 -11.84 15.26
#